data_AF-A4C9E2-F1
#
_entry.id   AF-A4C9E2-F1
#
_cell.length_a   1.000
_cell.length_b   1.000
_cell.length_c   1.000
_cell.angle_alpha   90.00
_cell.angle_beta   90.00
_cell.angle_gamma   90.00
#
_symmetry.space_group_name_H-M   'P 1'
#
loop_
_entity.id
_entity.type
_entity.pdbx_description
1 polymer ?
#
loop_
_entity_poly.entity_id
_entity_poly.type
_entity_poly.pdbx_seq_one_letter_code
_entity_poly.pdbx_strand_id
1 'polypeptide(L)'
;MKFKYLKALLIYDILLYLLLNSSVSATPVSPEVDNIASRFSVDMQSEFHLFSDSINRRLVWYIPKVGGIRKIGSRPAFTVSSSTIETGPFSGESAVSFQGKFNALSRTPNITRLSTEAASKGYYIKPAEVSAADTRFLLAGFQLDNNGILRTTCNIETWQSPNGSIQIPVCKALDDQGNWQEVDFLSSFLASLPIEGNVEQDIPFSGQTLPGWHMSISDLLVTGSSWDAEIQLLTDWKLKTNTQLKDARINIRWRELVRYMISKMIENRYWSITKGHLDNILAQAISSRNGMSVLYYHSNGSTSQSPEDLSQKTRIKNNLLHLLRKELFIPVFSPRNVLSDLVKRPDPINPYLPYTTPTLEEVERKWSKNSYKVYEKIIQPAYSVSINKNSAYYPPPQCPYTSSADSTIAYQCHEPDPCSYSIQGACQPPPPPVWEARYILKSNYWRLLSSPSSNFNIYLNGIEILNASTYMTIDCIEGDVDVPLRYIANCH
;
A
#
# COMPACT_ATOMS: atom_id res chain seq x y z
N MET A 1 25.09 44.05 23.55
CA MET A 1 24.69 43.88 22.14
C MET A 1 25.06 42.52 21.53
N LYS A 2 26.22 41.92 21.86
CA LYS A 2 26.68 40.63 21.28
C LYS A 2 25.79 39.39 21.55
N PHE A 3 25.08 39.33 22.69
CA PHE A 3 24.22 38.18 23.03
C PHE A 3 22.91 38.08 22.24
N LYS A 4 22.41 39.20 21.66
CA LYS A 4 21.19 39.18 20.84
C LYS A 4 21.45 38.62 19.43
N TYR A 5 22.66 38.83 18.89
CA TYR A 5 23.06 38.30 17.59
C TYR A 5 23.26 36.78 17.60
N LEU A 6 23.81 36.22 18.70
CA LEU A 6 24.03 34.78 18.82
C LEU A 6 22.71 33.98 18.88
N LYS A 7 21.68 34.51 19.55
CA LYS A 7 20.34 33.90 19.58
C LYS A 7 19.64 33.97 18.22
N ALA A 8 19.81 35.06 17.47
CA ALA A 8 19.23 35.21 16.15
C ALA A 8 19.84 34.24 15.12
N LEU A 9 21.17 34.04 15.16
CA LEU A 9 21.87 33.05 14.33
C LEU A 9 21.45 31.61 14.63
N LEU A 10 21.39 31.22 15.92
CA LEU A 10 20.93 29.89 16.34
C LEU A 10 19.48 29.60 15.92
N ILE A 11 18.60 30.60 16.00
CA ILE A 11 17.21 30.45 15.54
C ILE A 11 17.16 30.30 14.01
N TYR A 12 18.01 31.02 13.27
CA TYR A 12 18.10 30.93 11.81
C TYR A 12 18.63 29.56 11.35
N ASP A 13 19.67 29.03 12.01
CA ASP A 13 20.24 27.71 11.70
C ASP A 13 19.26 26.56 12.04
N ILE A 14 18.51 26.67 13.15
CA ILE A 14 17.47 25.69 13.50
C ILE A 14 16.29 25.77 12.50
N LEU A 15 15.89 26.97 12.06
CA LEU A 15 14.87 27.14 11.02
C LEU A 15 15.34 26.63 9.65
N LEU A 16 16.62 26.81 9.30
CA LEU A 16 17.21 26.30 8.07
C LEU A 16 17.29 24.76 8.09
N TYR A 17 17.65 24.17 9.24
CA TYR A 17 17.64 22.70 9.44
C TYR A 17 16.22 22.10 9.41
N LEU A 18 15.22 22.81 9.92
CA LEU A 18 13.81 22.39 9.87
C LEU A 18 13.21 22.53 8.45
N LEU A 19 13.72 23.44 7.64
CA LEU A 19 13.28 23.61 6.23
C LEU A 19 13.94 22.60 5.27
N LEU A 20 15.09 22.02 5.63
CA LEU A 20 15.82 21.07 4.78
C LEU A 20 15.42 19.59 4.95
N ASN A 21 14.66 19.24 5.99
CA ASN A 21 14.32 17.84 6.32
C ASN A 21 12.91 17.38 5.92
N SER A 22 12.29 18.03 4.93
CA SER A 22 11.02 17.55 4.36
C SER A 22 11.05 17.47 2.85
N SER A 23 12.13 16.90 2.30
CA SER A 23 12.03 16.19 1.03
C SER A 23 11.21 14.93 1.26
N VAL A 24 9.88 15.04 1.12
CA VAL A 24 9.04 13.87 0.86
C VAL A 24 9.64 13.27 -0.42
N SER A 25 10.29 12.11 -0.31
CA SER A 25 10.90 11.47 -1.46
C SER A 25 9.77 10.98 -2.36
N ALA A 26 9.81 11.41 -3.63
CA ALA A 26 8.98 10.87 -4.68
C ALA A 26 9.21 9.35 -4.74
N THR A 27 8.14 8.57 -4.69
CA THR A 27 8.21 7.10 -4.69
C THR A 27 7.06 6.53 -5.53
N PRO A 28 7.28 5.36 -6.16
CA PRO A 28 6.25 4.67 -6.91
C PRO A 28 5.00 4.42 -6.06
N VAL A 29 3.84 4.48 -6.67
CA VAL A 29 2.55 4.21 -6.03
C VAL A 29 2.09 2.81 -6.42
N SER A 30 1.50 2.09 -5.49
CA SER A 30 0.94 0.76 -5.75
C SER A 30 -0.14 0.81 -6.84
N PRO A 31 -0.16 -0.12 -7.82
CA PRO A 31 -1.19 -0.20 -8.85
C PRO A 31 -2.62 -0.38 -8.32
N GLU A 32 -2.78 -0.92 -7.11
CA GLU A 32 -4.09 -1.02 -6.44
C GLU A 32 -4.65 0.35 -6.06
N VAL A 33 -3.75 1.31 -5.83
CA VAL A 33 -4.07 2.70 -5.53
C VAL A 33 -4.27 3.49 -6.81
N ASP A 34 -3.35 3.38 -7.75
CA ASP A 34 -3.43 4.04 -9.05
C ASP A 34 -2.86 3.16 -10.16
N ASN A 35 -3.78 2.56 -10.94
CA ASN A 35 -3.43 1.76 -12.10
C ASN A 35 -3.12 2.68 -13.30
N ILE A 36 -1.98 3.36 -13.25
CA ILE A 36 -1.48 4.20 -14.34
C ILE A 36 -1.30 3.41 -15.65
N ALA A 37 -0.97 2.11 -15.56
CA ALA A 37 -0.74 1.25 -16.71
C ALA A 37 -1.97 1.13 -17.61
N SER A 38 -3.18 1.14 -17.04
CA SER A 38 -4.45 1.12 -17.79
C SER A 38 -4.63 2.30 -18.76
N ARG A 39 -3.85 3.37 -18.61
CA ARG A 39 -3.90 4.56 -19.48
C ARG A 39 -3.00 4.43 -20.70
N PHE A 40 -2.15 3.43 -20.73
CA PHE A 40 -1.23 3.12 -21.82
C PHE A 40 -1.78 2.01 -22.71
N SER A 41 -1.27 1.90 -23.93
CA SER A 41 -1.60 0.85 -24.88
C SER A 41 -1.30 -0.54 -24.32
N VAL A 42 -2.01 -1.55 -24.83
CA VAL A 42 -1.81 -2.95 -24.43
C VAL A 42 -0.37 -3.37 -24.68
N ASP A 43 0.24 -2.91 -25.77
CA ASP A 43 1.65 -3.14 -26.09
C ASP A 43 2.57 -2.66 -24.97
N MET A 44 2.41 -1.41 -24.52
CA MET A 44 3.22 -0.87 -23.41
C MET A 44 2.95 -1.60 -22.09
N GLN A 45 1.70 -2.02 -21.83
CA GLN A 45 1.37 -2.81 -20.65
C GLN A 45 2.00 -4.21 -20.70
N SER A 46 2.19 -4.78 -21.89
CA SER A 46 2.86 -6.07 -22.09
C SER A 46 4.37 -5.96 -21.91
N GLU A 47 4.97 -4.83 -22.30
CA GLU A 47 6.41 -4.61 -22.27
C GLU A 47 6.94 -4.00 -20.95
N PHE A 48 6.10 -3.29 -20.19
CA PHE A 48 6.51 -2.55 -18.99
C PHE A 48 5.58 -2.75 -17.80
N HIS A 49 6.15 -2.74 -16.61
CA HIS A 49 5.43 -2.41 -15.38
C HIS A 49 5.47 -0.89 -15.19
N LEU A 50 4.32 -0.26 -14.99
CA LEU A 50 4.18 1.20 -14.90
C LEU A 50 3.56 1.59 -13.57
N PHE A 51 4.13 2.59 -12.91
CA PHE A 51 3.69 3.08 -11.60
C PHE A 51 3.62 4.60 -11.59
N SER A 52 2.58 5.18 -10.97
CA SER A 52 2.52 6.63 -10.80
C SER A 52 3.45 7.08 -9.67
N ASP A 53 3.80 8.36 -9.66
CA ASP A 53 4.57 8.94 -8.58
C ASP A 53 3.66 9.51 -7.47
N SER A 54 4.12 9.38 -6.22
CA SER A 54 3.35 9.81 -5.06
C SER A 54 3.23 11.33 -4.89
N ILE A 55 4.09 12.11 -5.55
CA ILE A 55 4.11 13.58 -5.47
C ILE A 55 3.75 14.19 -6.81
N ASN A 56 4.43 13.77 -7.88
CA ASN A 56 4.26 14.31 -9.21
C ASN A 56 3.45 13.37 -10.11
N ARG A 57 2.15 13.64 -10.22
CA ARG A 57 1.21 12.84 -11.03
C ARG A 57 1.51 12.76 -12.53
N ARG A 58 2.42 13.62 -13.04
CA ARG A 58 2.87 13.55 -14.44
C ARG A 58 4.09 12.64 -14.62
N LEU A 59 4.75 12.23 -13.54
CA LEU A 59 5.84 11.27 -13.57
C LEU A 59 5.29 9.84 -13.52
N VAL A 60 5.78 9.01 -14.43
CA VAL A 60 5.53 7.57 -14.46
C VAL A 60 6.86 6.84 -14.29
N TRP A 61 6.93 6.04 -13.24
CA TRP A 61 8.02 5.11 -13.01
C TRP A 61 7.81 3.87 -13.86
N TYR A 62 8.87 3.37 -14.49
CA TYR A 62 8.78 2.16 -15.31
C TYR A 62 9.85 1.14 -14.96
N ILE A 63 9.50 -0.13 -15.15
CA ILE A 63 10.39 -1.28 -15.12
C ILE A 63 10.10 -2.13 -16.37
N PRO A 64 11.06 -2.34 -17.27
CA PRO A 64 10.85 -3.22 -18.41
C PRO A 64 10.63 -4.66 -17.97
N LYS A 65 9.72 -5.39 -18.62
CA LYS A 65 9.53 -6.82 -18.38
C LYS A 65 10.56 -7.68 -19.10
N VAL A 66 11.16 -7.13 -20.16
CA VAL A 66 12.21 -7.79 -20.93
C VAL A 66 13.40 -6.84 -21.10
N GLY A 67 14.58 -7.31 -20.71
CA GLY A 67 15.87 -6.69 -20.98
C GLY A 67 16.78 -7.65 -21.74
N GLY A 68 18.09 -7.48 -21.60
CA GLY A 68 19.08 -8.30 -22.33
C GLY A 68 20.48 -7.70 -22.23
N ILE A 69 21.34 -8.00 -23.19
CA ILE A 69 22.71 -7.47 -23.19
C ILE A 69 22.72 -5.94 -23.31
N ARG A 70 23.57 -5.29 -22.50
CA ARG A 70 23.76 -3.84 -22.48
C ARG A 70 24.31 -3.33 -23.82
N LYS A 71 23.76 -2.22 -24.31
CA LYS A 71 24.23 -1.50 -25.49
C LYS A 71 25.32 -0.47 -25.15
N ILE A 72 26.43 -0.50 -25.87
CA ILE A 72 27.49 0.52 -25.85
C ILE A 72 27.54 1.14 -27.25
N GLY A 73 26.79 2.22 -27.46
CA GLY A 73 26.55 2.77 -28.79
C GLY A 73 25.82 1.75 -29.68
N SER A 74 26.43 1.37 -30.80
CA SER A 74 25.90 0.34 -31.72
C SER A 74 26.38 -1.09 -31.41
N ARG A 75 27.21 -1.29 -30.39
CA ARG A 75 27.81 -2.59 -30.06
C ARG A 75 27.22 -3.20 -28.78
N PRO A 76 27.13 -4.52 -28.68
CA PRO A 76 26.81 -5.20 -27.43
C PRO A 76 27.99 -5.13 -26.45
N ALA A 77 27.69 -4.97 -25.17
CA ALA A 77 28.63 -5.20 -24.08
C ALA A 77 28.73 -6.71 -23.82
N PHE A 78 29.14 -7.44 -24.84
CA PHE A 78 29.26 -8.89 -24.84
C PHE A 78 30.41 -9.29 -25.74
N THR A 79 31.25 -10.18 -25.25
CA THR A 79 32.42 -10.69 -25.97
C THR A 79 32.48 -12.20 -25.81
N VAL A 80 32.78 -12.89 -26.91
CA VAL A 80 32.94 -14.33 -26.96
C VAL A 80 34.30 -14.61 -27.59
N SER A 81 35.11 -15.44 -26.93
CA SER A 81 36.46 -15.76 -27.37
C SER A 81 36.78 -17.23 -27.17
N SER A 82 37.62 -17.78 -28.04
CA SER A 82 38.19 -19.09 -27.83
C SER A 82 39.22 -19.05 -26.71
N SER A 83 39.27 -20.11 -25.92
CA SER A 83 40.20 -20.29 -24.81
C SER A 83 40.68 -21.72 -24.77
N THR A 84 41.87 -21.94 -24.21
CA THR A 84 42.36 -23.28 -23.90
C THR A 84 42.23 -23.49 -22.41
N ILE A 85 41.67 -24.63 -22.00
CA ILE A 85 41.56 -24.98 -20.59
C ILE A 85 42.96 -25.33 -20.07
N GLU A 86 43.42 -24.63 -19.04
CA GLU A 86 44.79 -24.80 -18.54
C GLU A 86 44.92 -26.00 -17.58
N THR A 87 43.86 -26.33 -16.82
CA THR A 87 43.93 -27.29 -15.71
C THR A 87 42.70 -28.20 -15.64
N GLY A 88 42.84 -29.33 -14.92
CA GLY A 88 41.75 -30.29 -14.72
C GLY A 88 41.63 -31.33 -15.85
N PRO A 89 40.54 -32.12 -15.88
CA PRO A 89 40.35 -33.23 -16.82
C PRO A 89 40.36 -32.83 -18.30
N PHE A 90 40.07 -31.56 -18.60
CA PHE A 90 40.02 -31.02 -19.96
C PHE A 90 41.26 -30.17 -20.31
N SER A 91 42.35 -30.28 -19.53
CA SER A 91 43.56 -29.50 -19.78
C SER A 91 44.08 -29.71 -21.20
N GLY A 92 44.32 -28.61 -21.92
CA GLY A 92 44.74 -28.59 -23.32
C GLY A 92 43.59 -28.58 -24.35
N GLU A 93 42.34 -28.75 -23.92
CA GLU A 93 41.18 -28.69 -24.81
C GLU A 93 40.69 -27.25 -25.04
N SER A 94 40.02 -27.04 -26.18
CA SER A 94 39.43 -25.74 -26.53
C SER A 94 38.03 -25.60 -25.93
N ALA A 95 37.78 -24.46 -25.32
CA ALA A 95 36.50 -24.04 -24.78
C ALA A 95 36.18 -22.61 -25.21
N VAL A 96 34.90 -22.23 -25.11
CA VAL A 96 34.48 -20.86 -25.39
C VAL A 96 34.35 -20.11 -24.07
N SER A 97 35.06 -19.00 -23.96
CA SER A 97 34.88 -18.03 -22.89
C SER A 97 33.96 -16.91 -23.36
N PHE A 98 33.06 -16.48 -22.49
CA PHE A 98 32.18 -15.36 -22.77
C PHE A 98 32.05 -14.48 -21.55
N GLN A 99 31.86 -13.18 -21.78
CA GLN A 99 31.63 -12.21 -20.73
C GLN A 99 30.77 -11.07 -21.26
N GLY A 100 29.95 -10.50 -20.40
CA GLY A 100 29.09 -9.40 -20.79
C GLY A 100 28.41 -8.73 -19.61
N LYS A 101 27.45 -7.87 -19.94
CA LYS A 101 26.62 -7.18 -18.96
C LYS A 101 25.16 -7.23 -19.38
N PHE A 102 24.30 -7.78 -18.54
CA PHE A 102 22.86 -7.61 -18.69
C PHE A 102 22.42 -6.25 -18.17
N ASN A 103 21.36 -5.71 -18.75
CA ASN A 103 20.73 -4.48 -18.30
C ASN A 103 19.24 -4.51 -18.67
N ALA A 104 18.37 -4.13 -17.72
CA ALA A 104 16.93 -4.09 -17.96
C ALA A 104 16.55 -3.10 -19.09
N LEU A 105 17.35 -2.04 -19.29
CA LEU A 105 17.12 -0.99 -20.27
C LEU A 105 17.77 -1.23 -21.64
N SER A 106 18.21 -2.46 -21.94
CA SER A 106 18.87 -2.81 -23.22
C SER A 106 17.99 -2.59 -24.46
N ARG A 107 16.66 -2.70 -24.30
CA ARG A 107 15.66 -2.53 -25.38
C ARG A 107 15.25 -1.06 -25.57
N THR A 108 16.21 -0.21 -25.94
CA THR A 108 16.02 1.23 -26.15
C THR A 108 14.82 1.62 -27.04
N PRO A 109 14.53 0.93 -28.17
CA PRO A 109 13.38 1.27 -29.02
C PRO A 109 12.04 1.22 -28.26
N ASN A 110 11.87 0.25 -27.37
CA ASN A 110 10.65 0.10 -26.57
C ASN A 110 10.51 1.26 -25.57
N ILE A 111 11.62 1.70 -24.97
CA ILE A 111 11.64 2.85 -24.07
C ILE A 111 11.31 4.14 -24.84
N THR A 112 11.80 4.30 -26.07
CA THR A 112 11.45 5.45 -26.93
C THR A 112 9.96 5.46 -27.28
N ARG A 113 9.37 4.29 -27.58
CA ARG A 113 7.92 4.14 -27.78
C ARG A 113 7.13 4.53 -26.53
N LEU A 114 7.53 4.01 -25.36
CA LEU A 114 6.92 4.37 -24.08
C LEU A 114 7.00 5.88 -23.80
N SER A 115 8.17 6.49 -24.05
CA SER A 115 8.39 7.93 -23.86
C SER A 115 7.49 8.77 -24.78
N THR A 116 7.35 8.36 -26.05
CA THR A 116 6.50 9.04 -27.03
C THR A 116 5.02 8.94 -26.65
N GLU A 117 4.57 7.74 -26.25
CA GLU A 117 3.19 7.55 -25.81
C GLU A 117 2.90 8.33 -24.52
N ALA A 118 3.81 8.29 -23.53
CA ALA A 118 3.72 9.06 -22.30
C ALA A 118 3.59 10.56 -22.60
N ALA A 119 4.45 11.11 -23.46
CA ALA A 119 4.44 12.52 -23.84
C ALA A 119 3.13 12.92 -24.51
N SER A 120 2.57 12.09 -25.40
CA SER A 120 1.28 12.34 -26.05
C SER A 120 0.11 12.44 -25.05
N LYS A 121 0.26 11.80 -23.89
CA LYS A 121 -0.71 11.80 -22.78
C LYS A 121 -0.37 12.80 -21.68
N GLY A 122 0.67 13.62 -21.85
CA GLY A 122 1.10 14.64 -20.88
C GLY A 122 1.91 14.11 -19.70
N TYR A 123 2.47 12.90 -19.81
CA TYR A 123 3.35 12.29 -18.83
C TYR A 123 4.82 12.38 -19.27
N TYR A 124 5.73 12.21 -18.33
CA TYR A 124 7.14 11.91 -18.57
C TYR A 124 7.55 10.71 -17.73
N ILE A 125 8.58 9.99 -18.19
CA ILE A 125 8.95 8.68 -17.64
C ILE A 125 10.31 8.71 -16.95
N LYS A 126 10.48 7.90 -15.91
CA LYS A 126 11.80 7.58 -15.31
C LYS A 126 11.89 6.09 -14.95
N PRO A 127 13.09 5.48 -15.05
CA PRO A 127 13.35 4.17 -14.47
C PRO A 127 13.03 4.17 -12.96
N ALA A 128 12.42 3.10 -12.46
CA ALA A 128 12.08 3.00 -11.05
C ALA A 128 13.32 2.75 -10.17
N GLU A 129 13.31 3.35 -8.98
CA GLU A 129 14.26 3.04 -7.91
C GLU A 129 13.78 1.81 -7.13
N VAL A 130 14.70 0.91 -6.82
CA VAL A 130 14.47 -0.39 -6.19
C VAL A 130 15.16 -0.43 -4.83
N SER A 131 14.44 -0.93 -3.83
CA SER A 131 14.96 -1.13 -2.48
C SER A 131 15.70 -2.44 -2.31
N ALA A 132 15.40 -3.42 -3.15
CA ALA A 132 16.08 -4.70 -3.20
C ALA A 132 15.88 -5.35 -4.59
N ALA A 133 16.71 -6.32 -4.93
CA ALA A 133 16.52 -7.19 -6.09
C ALA A 133 16.76 -8.65 -5.67
N ASP A 134 15.95 -9.56 -6.17
CA ASP A 134 16.20 -11.01 -6.11
C ASP A 134 16.46 -11.48 -7.54
N THR A 135 17.63 -12.05 -7.80
CA THR A 135 18.07 -12.38 -9.15
C THR A 135 18.42 -13.84 -9.26
N ARG A 136 17.86 -14.50 -10.27
CA ARG A 136 18.05 -15.92 -10.55
C ARG A 136 18.56 -16.08 -11.97
N PHE A 137 19.73 -16.68 -12.08
CA PHE A 137 20.21 -17.19 -13.35
C PHE A 137 19.73 -18.62 -13.50
N LEU A 138 19.19 -18.92 -14.67
CA LEU A 138 18.88 -20.29 -15.09
C LEU A 138 19.90 -20.64 -16.16
N LEU A 139 20.80 -21.55 -15.83
CA LEU A 139 21.90 -21.97 -16.69
C LEU A 139 21.68 -23.44 -17.06
N ALA A 140 21.10 -23.69 -18.24
CA ALA A 140 20.76 -25.05 -18.70
C ALA A 140 20.07 -25.91 -17.61
N GLY A 141 19.16 -25.30 -16.82
CA GLY A 141 18.41 -25.97 -15.75
C GLY A 141 18.99 -25.82 -14.33
N PHE A 142 20.17 -25.23 -14.16
CA PHE A 142 20.75 -24.96 -12.83
C PHE A 142 20.44 -23.54 -12.36
N GLN A 143 20.06 -23.41 -11.08
CA GLN A 143 19.96 -22.11 -10.41
C GLN A 143 21.28 -21.77 -9.73
N LEU A 144 21.78 -20.55 -9.95
CA LEU A 144 23.00 -20.08 -9.28
C LEU A 144 22.82 -19.94 -7.77
N ASP A 145 23.93 -20.08 -7.04
CA ASP A 145 23.98 -19.77 -5.62
C ASP A 145 23.76 -18.26 -5.36
N ASN A 146 23.55 -17.89 -4.08
CA ASN A 146 23.33 -16.49 -3.69
C ASN A 146 24.54 -15.56 -3.97
N ASN A 147 25.69 -16.11 -4.39
CA ASN A 147 26.87 -15.34 -4.77
C ASN A 147 26.98 -15.16 -6.29
N GLY A 148 26.04 -15.71 -7.07
CA GLY A 148 26.06 -15.69 -8.53
C GLY A 148 27.13 -16.60 -9.12
N ILE A 149 27.50 -17.70 -8.45
CA ILE A 149 28.56 -18.61 -8.90
C ILE A 149 28.00 -20.00 -9.18
N LEU A 150 28.31 -20.56 -10.35
CA LEU A 150 28.13 -21.98 -10.62
C LEU A 150 29.44 -22.70 -10.32
N ARG A 151 29.48 -23.46 -9.21
CA ARG A 151 30.63 -24.29 -8.85
C ARG A 151 30.48 -25.67 -9.47
N THR A 152 31.06 -25.83 -10.64
CA THR A 152 31.22 -27.09 -11.36
C THR A 152 32.43 -27.85 -10.81
N THR A 153 32.28 -29.17 -10.66
CA THR A 153 33.37 -30.07 -10.33
C THR A 153 33.48 -31.09 -11.45
N CYS A 154 34.63 -31.13 -12.10
CA CYS A 154 34.88 -32.03 -13.23
C CYS A 154 35.89 -33.09 -12.83
N ASN A 155 35.54 -34.37 -13.04
CA ASN A 155 36.38 -35.52 -12.71
C ASN A 155 36.41 -36.50 -13.89
N ILE A 156 37.45 -37.34 -13.95
CA ILE A 156 37.50 -38.45 -14.91
C ILE A 156 36.76 -39.65 -14.31
N GLU A 157 35.72 -40.10 -14.99
CA GLU A 157 34.98 -41.32 -14.67
C GLU A 157 35.37 -42.45 -15.62
N THR A 158 35.37 -43.69 -15.13
CA THR A 158 35.64 -44.88 -15.96
C THR A 158 34.32 -45.58 -16.28
N TRP A 159 33.94 -45.56 -17.56
CA TRP A 159 32.73 -46.16 -18.08
C TRP A 159 33.05 -47.50 -18.74
N GLN A 160 32.21 -48.52 -18.49
CA GLN A 160 32.36 -49.84 -19.11
C GLN A 160 31.63 -49.86 -20.45
N SER A 161 32.38 -49.89 -21.55
CA SER A 161 31.81 -50.09 -22.89
C SER A 161 31.93 -51.57 -23.31
N PRO A 162 31.16 -52.02 -24.32
CA PRO A 162 31.32 -53.36 -24.90
C PRO A 162 32.74 -53.67 -25.40
N ASN A 163 33.54 -52.63 -25.67
CA ASN A 163 34.92 -52.73 -26.17
C ASN A 163 35.98 -52.52 -25.07
N GLY A 164 35.56 -52.43 -23.79
CA GLY A 164 36.44 -52.22 -22.64
C GLY A 164 36.16 -50.91 -21.88
N SER A 165 36.93 -50.69 -20.82
CA SER A 165 36.86 -49.47 -19.99
C SER A 165 37.30 -48.24 -20.78
N ILE A 166 36.47 -47.20 -20.79
CA ILE A 166 36.78 -45.89 -21.38
C ILE A 166 36.77 -44.86 -20.26
N GLN A 167 37.74 -43.96 -20.24
CA GLN A 167 37.77 -42.83 -19.32
C GLN A 167 37.14 -41.61 -19.99
N ILE A 168 36.11 -41.04 -19.35
CA ILE A 168 35.46 -39.83 -19.84
C ILE A 168 35.43 -38.77 -18.73
N PRO A 169 35.69 -37.50 -19.07
CA PRO A 169 35.53 -36.41 -18.12
C PRO A 169 34.05 -36.07 -17.97
N VAL A 170 33.58 -36.00 -16.72
CA VAL A 170 32.19 -35.66 -16.36
C VAL A 170 32.21 -34.46 -15.42
N CYS A 171 31.45 -33.43 -15.74
CA CYS A 171 31.26 -32.26 -14.88
C CYS A 171 29.92 -32.32 -14.19
N LYS A 172 29.90 -32.01 -12.89
CA LYS A 172 28.69 -31.95 -12.09
C LYS A 172 28.62 -30.64 -11.32
N ALA A 173 27.40 -30.16 -11.07
CA ALA A 173 27.11 -29.03 -10.19
C ALA A 173 25.94 -29.41 -9.27
N LEU A 174 25.77 -28.65 -8.18
CA LEU A 174 24.64 -28.83 -7.28
C LEU A 174 23.39 -28.17 -7.89
N ASP A 175 22.28 -28.90 -7.91
CA ASP A 175 20.95 -28.37 -8.22
C ASP A 175 20.37 -27.57 -7.03
N ASP A 176 19.18 -26.98 -7.22
CA ASP A 176 18.48 -26.19 -6.20
C ASP A 176 17.99 -27.03 -5.01
N GLN A 177 17.98 -28.36 -5.13
CA GLN A 177 17.71 -29.29 -4.03
C GLN A 177 18.99 -29.83 -3.36
N GLY A 178 20.17 -29.41 -3.83
CA GLY A 178 21.47 -29.83 -3.30
C GLY A 178 21.95 -31.19 -3.77
N ASN A 179 21.42 -31.74 -4.87
CA ASN A 179 21.93 -32.96 -5.50
C ASN A 179 22.96 -32.62 -6.59
N TRP A 180 23.95 -33.48 -6.75
CA TRP A 180 24.90 -33.36 -7.85
C TRP A 180 24.27 -33.85 -9.15
N GLN A 181 24.14 -32.96 -10.13
CA GLN A 181 23.67 -33.26 -11.47
C GLN A 181 24.76 -32.95 -12.49
N GLU A 182 24.77 -33.68 -13.60
CA GLU A 182 25.70 -33.44 -14.71
C GLU A 182 25.40 -32.10 -15.38
N VAL A 183 26.46 -31.38 -15.73
CA VAL A 183 26.38 -30.10 -16.44
C VAL A 183 26.89 -30.33 -17.85
N ASP A 184 26.05 -30.05 -18.84
CA ASP A 184 26.36 -30.34 -20.25
C ASP A 184 27.00 -29.16 -20.97
N PHE A 185 26.81 -27.95 -20.45
CA PHE A 185 27.15 -26.71 -21.15
C PHE A 185 28.31 -25.93 -20.52
N LEU A 186 28.29 -25.71 -19.21
CA LEU A 186 29.21 -24.79 -18.53
C LEU A 186 30.28 -25.52 -17.71
N SER A 187 31.52 -25.07 -17.86
CA SER A 187 32.63 -25.44 -16.99
C SER A 187 32.86 -24.44 -15.87
N SER A 188 32.36 -23.20 -15.97
CA SER A 188 32.28 -22.24 -14.84
C SER A 188 31.38 -21.05 -15.21
N PHE A 189 30.76 -20.41 -14.21
CA PHE A 189 29.98 -19.18 -14.39
C PHE A 189 30.05 -18.29 -13.15
N LEU A 190 30.14 -16.97 -13.38
CA LEU A 190 30.20 -15.92 -12.36
C LEU A 190 29.33 -14.74 -12.79
N ALA A 191 28.51 -14.21 -11.88
CA ALA A 191 27.77 -12.98 -12.07
C ALA A 191 27.76 -12.12 -10.80
N SER A 192 27.71 -10.79 -10.97
CA SER A 192 27.49 -9.86 -9.85
C SER A 192 26.02 -9.50 -9.75
N LEU A 193 25.34 -10.03 -8.73
CA LEU A 193 23.90 -9.86 -8.57
C LEU A 193 23.56 -8.43 -8.09
N PRO A 194 22.48 -7.82 -8.62
CA PRO A 194 22.02 -6.51 -8.15
C PRO A 194 21.48 -6.58 -6.72
N ILE A 195 21.64 -5.51 -5.94
CA ILE A 195 21.19 -5.43 -4.54
C ILE A 195 20.16 -4.31 -4.38
N GLU A 196 20.56 -3.05 -4.42
CA GLU A 196 19.68 -1.87 -4.29
C GLU A 196 20.06 -0.80 -5.33
N GLY A 197 19.18 0.17 -5.58
CA GLY A 197 19.49 1.31 -6.46
C GLY A 197 18.46 1.51 -7.57
N ASN A 198 18.88 1.48 -8.83
CA ASN A 198 18.02 1.69 -9.99
C ASN A 198 17.98 0.42 -10.86
N VAL A 199 16.83 0.14 -11.49
CA VAL A 199 16.69 -0.92 -12.50
C VAL A 199 17.63 -0.76 -13.72
N GLU A 200 18.26 0.41 -13.91
CA GLU A 200 19.30 0.63 -14.93
C GLU A 200 20.66 -0.02 -14.58
N GLN A 201 20.84 -0.63 -13.41
CA GLN A 201 22.13 -1.21 -13.05
C GLN A 201 22.59 -2.33 -14.01
N ASP A 202 23.88 -2.34 -14.30
CA ASP A 202 24.52 -3.41 -15.09
C ASP A 202 24.73 -4.66 -14.21
N ILE A 203 24.42 -5.82 -14.76
CA ILE A 203 24.64 -7.13 -14.13
C ILE A 203 25.75 -7.82 -14.93
N PRO A 204 27.03 -7.64 -14.55
CA PRO A 204 28.14 -8.26 -15.25
C PRO A 204 28.16 -9.77 -14.99
N PHE A 205 28.52 -10.51 -16.04
CA PHE A 205 28.69 -11.96 -15.98
C PHE A 205 29.87 -12.42 -16.83
N SER A 206 30.41 -13.57 -16.48
CA SER A 206 31.41 -14.30 -17.27
C SER A 206 31.22 -15.79 -17.09
N GLY A 207 31.61 -16.55 -18.11
CA GLY A 207 31.55 -18.00 -18.07
C GLY A 207 32.48 -18.64 -19.08
N GLN A 208 32.68 -19.94 -18.92
CA GLN A 208 33.42 -20.79 -19.83
C GLN A 208 32.59 -22.05 -20.09
N THR A 209 32.50 -22.46 -21.36
CA THR A 209 31.80 -23.69 -21.74
C THR A 209 32.63 -24.92 -21.43
N LEU A 210 32.01 -26.09 -21.54
CA LEU A 210 32.75 -27.33 -21.74
C LEU A 210 33.32 -27.40 -23.16
N PRO A 211 34.34 -28.24 -23.40
CA PRO A 211 34.85 -28.49 -24.74
C PRO A 211 33.78 -29.01 -25.70
N GLY A 212 33.96 -28.72 -27.00
CA GLY A 212 33.05 -29.14 -28.06
C GLY A 212 31.91 -28.16 -28.39
N TRP A 213 31.71 -27.11 -27.59
CA TRP A 213 30.62 -26.14 -27.78
C TRP A 213 30.91 -25.02 -28.79
N HIS A 214 32.10 -24.97 -29.37
CA HIS A 214 32.49 -23.90 -30.30
C HIS A 214 31.53 -23.75 -31.48
N MET A 215 31.15 -24.86 -32.12
CA MET A 215 30.24 -24.83 -33.27
C MET A 215 28.84 -24.36 -32.87
N SER A 216 28.29 -24.87 -31.77
CA SER A 216 26.97 -24.46 -31.27
C SER A 216 26.90 -22.97 -30.93
N ILE A 217 27.95 -22.43 -30.28
CA ILE A 217 28.02 -21.01 -29.95
C ILE A 217 28.21 -20.16 -31.21
N SER A 218 29.07 -20.60 -32.14
CA SER A 218 29.21 -19.94 -33.44
C SER A 218 27.89 -19.91 -34.20
N ASP A 219 27.12 -21.00 -34.23
CA ASP A 219 25.79 -21.05 -34.87
C ASP A 219 24.80 -20.09 -34.22
N LEU A 220 24.76 -20.00 -32.88
CA LEU A 220 23.95 -19.01 -32.16
C LEU A 220 24.33 -17.57 -32.54
N LEU A 221 25.64 -17.28 -32.64
CA LEU A 221 26.15 -15.97 -33.04
C LEU A 221 25.96 -15.67 -34.53
N VAL A 222 26.04 -16.64 -35.42
CA VAL A 222 25.83 -16.42 -36.86
C VAL A 222 24.36 -16.15 -37.15
N THR A 223 23.46 -16.86 -36.46
CA THR A 223 22.01 -16.68 -36.62
C THR A 223 21.45 -15.51 -35.80
N GLY A 224 22.17 -15.10 -34.75
CA GLY A 224 21.69 -14.17 -33.72
C GLY A 224 20.47 -14.67 -32.97
N SER A 225 20.35 -16.00 -32.86
CA SER A 225 19.29 -16.67 -32.11
C SER A 225 19.38 -16.34 -30.62
N SER A 226 18.25 -16.51 -29.92
CA SER A 226 18.18 -16.35 -28.48
C SER A 226 18.93 -17.48 -27.76
N TRP A 227 19.68 -17.14 -26.72
CA TRP A 227 20.36 -18.09 -25.83
C TRP A 227 19.45 -18.54 -24.67
N ASP A 228 18.13 -18.46 -24.84
CA ASP A 228 17.17 -18.79 -23.78
C ASP A 228 17.31 -20.22 -23.27
N ALA A 229 17.75 -21.18 -24.10
CA ALA A 229 17.92 -22.55 -23.63
C ALA A 229 19.16 -22.71 -22.72
N GLU A 230 20.15 -21.84 -22.89
CA GLU A 230 21.46 -21.93 -22.26
C GLU A 230 21.57 -21.00 -21.06
N ILE A 231 21.18 -19.72 -21.21
CA ILE A 231 21.37 -18.66 -20.22
C ILE A 231 20.13 -17.77 -20.17
N GLN A 232 19.39 -17.85 -19.07
CA GLN A 232 18.33 -16.91 -18.75
C GLN A 232 18.62 -16.20 -17.44
N LEU A 233 18.13 -14.98 -17.34
CA LEU A 233 18.22 -14.17 -16.14
C LEU A 233 16.85 -13.61 -15.78
N LEU A 234 16.36 -13.93 -14.59
CA LEU A 234 15.14 -13.37 -14.03
C LEU A 234 15.51 -12.52 -12.82
N THR A 235 15.14 -11.23 -12.85
CA THR A 235 15.29 -10.35 -11.70
C THR A 235 13.94 -9.86 -11.21
N ASP A 236 13.62 -10.15 -9.96
CA ASP A 236 12.48 -9.62 -9.23
C ASP A 236 12.90 -8.37 -8.45
N TRP A 237 12.50 -7.22 -8.99
CA TRP A 237 12.74 -5.91 -8.39
C TRP A 237 11.74 -5.63 -7.27
N LYS A 238 12.23 -5.31 -6.07
CA LYS A 238 11.39 -4.92 -4.93
C LYS A 238 11.37 -3.41 -4.81
N LEU A 239 10.19 -2.83 -4.97
CA LEU A 239 9.95 -1.40 -4.88
C LEU A 239 9.33 -1.06 -3.52
N LYS A 240 9.89 -0.05 -2.86
CA LYS A 240 9.23 0.61 -1.74
C LYS A 240 8.23 1.60 -2.31
N THR A 241 6.94 1.34 -2.09
CA THR A 241 5.88 2.18 -2.63
C THR A 241 5.30 3.11 -1.57
N ASN A 242 4.79 4.26 -2.01
CA ASN A 242 3.96 5.07 -1.13
C ASN A 242 2.59 4.38 -0.98
N THR A 243 2.25 4.04 0.25
CA THR A 243 0.93 3.49 0.55
C THR A 243 -0.15 4.55 0.59
N GLN A 244 0.18 5.84 0.62
CA GLN A 244 -0.79 6.93 0.76
C GLN A 244 -0.75 7.93 -0.38
N LEU A 245 -1.74 7.86 -1.28
CA LEU A 245 -1.94 8.86 -2.32
C LEU A 245 -3.13 9.77 -1.99
N LYS A 246 -2.98 11.09 -2.14
CA LYS A 246 -4.09 12.05 -1.95
C LYS A 246 -5.17 11.80 -2.99
N ASP A 247 -6.36 11.39 -2.58
CA ASP A 247 -7.49 11.07 -3.47
C ASP A 247 -8.44 12.27 -3.61
N ALA A 248 -8.66 13.00 -2.51
CA ALA A 248 -9.44 14.23 -2.53
C ALA A 248 -8.97 15.24 -1.48
N ARG A 249 -9.17 16.53 -1.78
CA ARG A 249 -9.15 17.59 -0.78
C ARG A 249 -10.58 18.01 -0.48
N ILE A 250 -10.90 18.05 0.80
CA ILE A 250 -12.23 18.35 1.29
C ILE A 250 -12.17 19.59 2.15
N ASN A 251 -12.97 20.59 1.81
CA ASN A 251 -13.19 21.74 2.67
C ASN A 251 -14.57 21.59 3.29
N ILE A 252 -14.61 21.63 4.63
CA ILE A 252 -15.83 21.56 5.41
C ILE A 252 -16.06 22.93 6.04
N ARG A 253 -17.23 23.50 5.78
CA ARG A 253 -17.78 24.68 6.45
C ARG A 253 -18.67 24.19 7.59
N TRP A 254 -18.07 24.04 8.76
CA TRP A 254 -18.72 23.39 9.91
C TRP A 254 -20.04 24.05 10.31
N ARG A 255 -20.15 25.38 10.18
CA ARG A 255 -21.38 26.12 10.49
C ARG A 255 -22.56 25.69 9.62
N GLU A 256 -22.33 25.52 8.32
CA GLU A 256 -23.37 25.11 7.37
C GLU A 256 -23.73 23.63 7.58
N LEU A 257 -22.72 22.77 7.72
CA LEU A 257 -22.92 21.33 7.94
C LEU A 257 -23.67 21.05 9.24
N VAL A 258 -23.29 21.66 10.36
CA VAL A 258 -23.97 21.43 11.65
C VAL A 258 -25.39 21.98 11.63
N ARG A 259 -25.66 23.13 11.01
CA ARG A 259 -27.03 23.63 10.84
C ARG A 259 -27.91 22.62 10.09
N TYR A 260 -27.38 22.02 9.02
CA TYR A 260 -28.07 20.95 8.29
C TYR A 260 -28.32 19.72 9.18
N MET A 261 -27.32 19.27 9.95
CA MET A 261 -27.51 18.12 10.84
C MET A 261 -28.56 18.39 11.92
N ILE A 262 -28.53 19.58 12.54
CA ILE A 262 -29.52 19.98 13.55
C ILE A 262 -30.92 20.03 12.93
N SER A 263 -31.09 20.63 11.75
CA SER A 263 -32.41 20.69 11.11
C SER A 263 -32.96 19.30 10.84
N LYS A 264 -32.14 18.37 10.36
CA LYS A 264 -32.55 16.98 10.13
C LYS A 264 -32.85 16.20 11.41
N MET A 265 -32.12 16.45 12.48
CA MET A 265 -32.41 15.82 13.78
C MET A 265 -33.71 16.38 14.39
N ILE A 266 -33.96 17.69 14.27
CA ILE A 266 -35.19 18.34 14.77
C ILE A 266 -36.41 17.94 13.94
N GLU A 267 -36.33 18.01 12.61
CA GLU A 267 -37.42 17.62 11.69
C GLU A 267 -37.96 16.23 12.00
N ASN A 268 -37.06 15.31 12.38
CA ASN A 268 -37.41 13.93 12.68
C ASN A 268 -37.54 13.62 14.19
N ARG A 269 -37.48 14.65 15.06
CA ARG A 269 -37.58 14.54 16.54
C ARG A 269 -36.61 13.52 17.16
N TYR A 270 -35.41 13.38 16.60
CA TYR A 270 -34.41 12.44 17.10
C TYR A 270 -33.49 13.11 18.12
N TRP A 271 -33.56 12.66 19.38
CA TRP A 271 -32.53 12.93 20.39
C TRP A 271 -31.34 11.97 20.27
N SER A 272 -31.60 10.77 19.76
CA SER A 272 -30.62 9.75 19.41
C SER A 272 -31.07 9.04 18.14
N ILE A 273 -30.12 8.58 17.32
CA ILE A 273 -30.38 8.01 16.00
C ILE A 273 -29.63 6.70 15.80
N THR A 274 -30.22 5.73 15.10
CA THR A 274 -29.53 4.47 14.77
C THR A 274 -28.47 4.68 13.69
N LYS A 275 -27.49 3.78 13.61
CA LYS A 275 -26.40 3.87 12.62
C LYS A 275 -26.93 4.04 11.19
N GLY A 276 -27.90 3.22 10.78
CA GLY A 276 -28.44 3.25 9.41
C GLY A 276 -29.08 4.59 9.05
N HIS A 277 -29.87 5.17 9.95
CA HIS A 277 -30.46 6.49 9.72
C HIS A 277 -29.42 7.60 9.72
N LEU A 278 -28.43 7.54 10.61
CA LEU A 278 -27.32 8.49 10.62
C LEU A 278 -26.54 8.46 9.31
N ASP A 279 -26.23 7.26 8.82
CA ASP A 279 -25.50 7.06 7.58
C ASP A 279 -26.27 7.61 6.38
N ASN A 280 -27.60 7.49 6.38
CA ASN A 280 -28.45 8.09 5.37
C ASN A 280 -28.41 9.62 5.40
N ILE A 281 -28.53 10.24 6.58
CA ILE A 281 -28.45 11.71 6.71
C ILE A 281 -27.08 12.23 6.26
N LEU A 282 -26.00 11.57 6.69
CA LEU A 282 -24.63 11.93 6.29
C LEU A 282 -24.41 11.73 4.78
N ALA A 283 -24.89 10.62 4.21
CA ALA A 283 -24.82 10.36 2.79
C ALA A 283 -25.56 11.42 1.97
N GLN A 284 -26.72 11.90 2.46
CA GLN A 284 -27.45 13.01 1.85
C GLN A 284 -26.66 14.32 1.96
N ALA A 285 -26.09 14.64 3.13
CA ALA A 285 -25.26 15.83 3.32
C ALA A 285 -24.08 15.85 2.34
N ILE A 286 -23.39 14.71 2.18
CA ILE A 286 -22.27 14.55 1.25
C ILE A 286 -22.73 14.71 -0.20
N SER A 287 -23.83 14.06 -0.59
CA SER A 287 -24.32 14.07 -1.97
C SER A 287 -24.82 15.44 -2.40
N SER A 288 -25.45 16.18 -1.48
CA SER A 288 -25.94 17.55 -1.70
C SER A 288 -24.90 18.64 -1.42
N ARG A 289 -23.68 18.26 -0.99
CA ARG A 289 -22.58 19.18 -0.67
C ARG A 289 -22.94 20.24 0.39
N ASN A 290 -23.80 19.89 1.35
CA ASN A 290 -24.22 20.81 2.41
C ASN A 290 -23.04 21.16 3.33
N GLY A 291 -22.52 22.38 3.22
CA GLY A 291 -21.37 22.84 3.98
C GLY A 291 -20.07 22.12 3.62
N MET A 292 -19.97 21.53 2.43
CA MET A 292 -18.80 20.77 2.00
C MET A 292 -18.45 21.06 0.55
N SER A 293 -17.16 21.10 0.24
CA SER A 293 -16.67 21.05 -1.15
C SER A 293 -15.59 20.01 -1.27
N VAL A 294 -15.62 19.27 -2.38
CA VAL A 294 -14.69 18.19 -2.69
C VAL A 294 -13.96 18.57 -3.97
N LEU A 295 -12.63 18.62 -3.88
CA LEU A 295 -11.73 18.71 -5.01
C LEU A 295 -11.11 17.32 -5.18
N TYR A 296 -11.58 16.63 -6.22
CA TYR A 296 -11.08 15.32 -6.63
C TYR A 296 -9.73 15.52 -7.31
N TYR A 297 -8.77 14.72 -6.91
CA TYR A 297 -7.49 14.70 -7.60
C TYR A 297 -7.54 13.63 -8.69
N HIS A 298 -7.38 14.06 -9.95
CA HIS A 298 -7.41 13.16 -11.10
C HIS A 298 -6.03 12.57 -11.37
N SER A 299 -6.05 11.32 -11.81
CA SER A 299 -5.12 10.65 -12.71
C SER A 299 -4.12 11.51 -13.47
N ASN A 300 -4.61 12.44 -14.31
CA ASN A 300 -3.80 13.26 -15.21
C ASN A 300 -3.06 14.43 -14.52
N GLY A 301 -3.07 14.46 -13.19
CA GLY A 301 -2.49 15.56 -12.41
C GLY A 301 -3.41 16.75 -12.18
N SER A 302 -4.57 16.80 -12.82
CA SER A 302 -5.54 17.88 -12.62
C SER A 302 -6.32 17.74 -11.32
N THR A 303 -6.93 18.84 -10.88
CA THR A 303 -7.92 18.84 -9.81
C THR A 303 -9.24 19.28 -10.37
N SER A 304 -10.31 18.57 -10.01
CA SER A 304 -11.65 18.84 -10.51
C SER A 304 -12.68 18.74 -9.39
N GLN A 305 -13.78 19.47 -9.54
CA GLN A 305 -14.94 19.27 -8.68
C GLN A 305 -15.76 18.03 -9.07
N SER A 306 -15.48 17.43 -10.22
CA SER A 306 -16.09 16.18 -10.66
C SER A 306 -15.15 15.01 -10.35
N PRO A 307 -15.67 13.87 -9.86
CA PRO A 307 -14.87 12.67 -9.73
C PRO A 307 -14.44 12.17 -11.11
N GLU A 308 -13.30 11.50 -11.16
CA GLU A 308 -12.81 10.84 -12.36
C GLU A 308 -13.70 9.66 -12.75
N ASP A 309 -14.11 8.86 -11.76
CA ASP A 309 -14.98 7.70 -11.94
C ASP A 309 -15.92 7.47 -10.73
N LEU A 310 -16.84 6.51 -10.89
CA LEU A 310 -17.82 6.16 -9.87
C LEU A 310 -17.19 5.50 -8.62
N SER A 311 -16.08 4.77 -8.79
CA SER A 311 -15.35 4.13 -7.69
C SER A 311 -14.71 5.18 -6.78
N GLN A 312 -14.00 6.15 -7.37
CA GLN A 312 -13.43 7.30 -6.65
C GLN A 312 -14.52 8.05 -5.90
N LYS A 313 -15.66 8.35 -6.55
CA LYS A 313 -16.80 9.00 -5.91
C LYS A 313 -17.30 8.22 -4.68
N THR A 314 -17.48 6.91 -4.83
CA THR A 314 -18.04 6.04 -3.78
C THR A 314 -17.09 5.90 -2.60
N ARG A 315 -15.80 5.69 -2.87
CA ARG A 315 -14.76 5.59 -1.85
C ARG A 315 -14.61 6.87 -1.04
N ILE A 316 -14.53 8.03 -1.70
CA ILE A 316 -14.48 9.34 -1.05
C ILE A 316 -15.73 9.57 -0.20
N LYS A 317 -16.92 9.21 -0.71
CA LYS A 317 -18.17 9.29 0.05
C LYS A 317 -18.13 8.42 1.31
N ASN A 318 -17.65 7.19 1.22
CA ASN A 318 -17.58 6.28 2.37
C ASN A 318 -16.57 6.75 3.43
N ASN A 319 -15.39 7.21 3.00
CA ASN A 319 -14.38 7.79 3.89
C ASN A 319 -14.89 9.06 4.58
N LEU A 320 -15.55 9.95 3.83
CA LEU A 320 -16.23 11.12 4.38
C LEU A 320 -17.27 10.74 5.42
N LEU A 321 -18.12 9.75 5.11
CA LEU A 321 -19.18 9.31 6.00
C LEU A 321 -18.59 8.83 7.33
N HIS A 322 -17.53 8.02 7.29
CA HIS A 322 -16.82 7.56 8.50
C HIS A 322 -16.22 8.73 9.29
N LEU A 323 -15.50 9.64 8.61
CA LEU A 323 -14.88 10.81 9.23
C LEU A 323 -15.92 11.72 9.89
N LEU A 324 -16.99 12.08 9.16
CA LEU A 324 -18.06 12.93 9.67
C LEU A 324 -18.80 12.28 10.84
N ARG A 325 -19.06 10.97 10.78
CA ARG A 325 -19.70 10.24 11.89
C ARG A 325 -18.86 10.35 13.16
N LYS A 326 -17.55 10.09 13.05
CA LYS A 326 -16.60 10.19 14.17
C LYS A 326 -16.48 11.61 14.69
N GLU A 327 -16.48 12.62 13.82
CA GLU A 327 -16.28 14.02 14.19
C GLU A 327 -17.54 14.64 14.81
N LEU A 328 -18.73 14.34 14.27
CA LEU A 328 -19.98 15.00 14.64
C LEU A 328 -20.81 14.23 15.67
N PHE A 329 -20.60 12.92 15.87
CA PHE A 329 -21.47 12.10 16.72
C PHE A 329 -20.70 11.30 17.77
N ILE A 330 -21.37 11.01 18.89
CA ILE A 330 -20.91 10.10 19.94
C ILE A 330 -21.79 8.86 19.91
N PRO A 331 -21.21 7.64 19.83
CA PRO A 331 -21.97 6.41 20.03
C PRO A 331 -22.36 6.26 21.51
N VAL A 332 -23.62 5.93 21.75
CA VAL A 332 -24.20 5.64 23.05
C VAL A 332 -24.78 4.24 22.98
N PHE A 333 -24.27 3.36 23.84
CA PHE A 333 -24.74 2.00 23.96
C PHE A 333 -25.82 1.97 25.05
N SER A 334 -27.05 1.76 24.64
CA SER A 334 -28.18 1.63 25.56
C SER A 334 -28.74 0.22 25.44
N PRO A 335 -28.86 -0.54 26.54
CA PRO A 335 -29.87 -1.60 26.60
C PRO A 335 -31.21 -0.98 26.18
N ARG A 336 -32.02 -1.69 25.37
CA ARG A 336 -33.40 -1.26 25.12
C ARG A 336 -34.04 -0.95 26.49
N ASN A 337 -34.50 0.29 26.67
CA ASN A 337 -35.13 0.88 27.88
C ASN A 337 -34.31 1.85 28.76
N VAL A 338 -33.03 2.15 28.48
CA VAL A 338 -32.30 3.15 29.32
C VAL A 338 -32.59 4.61 28.95
N LEU A 339 -33.14 4.90 27.76
CA LEU A 339 -33.55 6.26 27.39
C LEU A 339 -34.71 6.79 28.25
N SER A 340 -35.60 5.93 28.74
CA SER A 340 -36.63 6.34 29.72
C SER A 340 -36.05 6.59 31.12
N ASP A 341 -34.89 6.02 31.44
CA ASP A 341 -34.21 6.19 32.73
C ASP A 341 -33.22 7.35 32.74
N LEU A 342 -32.66 7.74 31.59
CA LEU A 342 -31.82 8.94 31.44
C LEU A 342 -32.60 10.25 31.64
N VAL A 343 -33.93 10.22 31.49
CA VAL A 343 -34.81 11.36 31.85
C VAL A 343 -35.05 11.42 33.37
N LYS A 344 -34.77 10.34 34.11
CA LYS A 344 -34.97 10.24 35.56
C LYS A 344 -33.69 10.33 36.38
N ARG A 345 -32.50 10.36 35.77
CA ARG A 345 -31.22 10.45 36.48
C ARG A 345 -30.38 11.64 35.98
N PRO A 346 -29.69 12.37 36.87
CA PRO A 346 -28.80 13.46 36.48
C PRO A 346 -27.58 12.95 35.68
N ASP A 347 -27.03 13.86 34.87
CA ASP A 347 -25.90 13.67 33.95
C ASP A 347 -24.72 12.87 34.57
N PRO A 348 -24.18 11.84 33.89
CA PRO A 348 -23.03 11.07 34.39
C PRO A 348 -21.73 11.88 34.52
N ILE A 349 -21.67 13.12 34.00
CA ILE A 349 -20.47 13.97 34.07
C ILE A 349 -20.50 14.92 35.29
N ASN A 350 -21.66 15.22 35.89
CA ASN A 350 -21.70 16.03 37.12
C ASN A 350 -22.97 15.79 37.96
N PRO A 351 -22.95 14.86 38.94
CA PRO A 351 -24.13 14.45 39.70
C PRO A 351 -24.60 15.45 40.78
N TYR A 352 -23.95 16.60 40.96
CA TYR A 352 -24.22 17.53 42.09
C TYR A 352 -24.92 18.84 41.72
N LEU A 353 -25.23 19.08 40.45
CA LEU A 353 -25.99 20.27 40.03
C LEU A 353 -27.41 19.86 39.64
N PRO A 354 -28.46 20.18 40.43
CA PRO A 354 -29.82 20.04 39.94
C PRO A 354 -29.99 20.98 38.74
N TYR A 355 -30.37 20.42 37.59
CA TYR A 355 -30.69 21.21 36.40
C TYR A 355 -31.85 22.16 36.72
N THR A 356 -31.55 23.44 36.85
CA THR A 356 -32.59 24.48 36.80
C THR A 356 -33.02 24.62 35.35
N THR A 357 -34.34 24.62 35.12
CA THR A 357 -34.89 24.93 33.80
C THR A 357 -34.37 26.32 33.41
N PRO A 358 -33.71 26.48 32.26
CA PRO A 358 -33.19 27.79 31.87
C PRO A 358 -34.36 28.77 31.80
N THR A 359 -34.18 29.99 32.30
CA THR A 359 -35.27 30.98 32.28
C THR A 359 -35.54 31.43 30.85
N LEU A 360 -36.76 31.91 30.56
CA LEU A 360 -37.08 32.46 29.24
C LEU A 360 -36.08 33.55 28.82
N GLU A 361 -35.61 34.33 29.80
CA GLU A 361 -34.63 35.41 29.64
C GLU A 361 -33.25 34.89 29.19
N GLU A 362 -32.80 33.74 29.72
CA GLU A 362 -31.56 33.07 29.29
C GLU A 362 -31.67 32.49 27.87
N VAL A 363 -32.86 32.05 27.48
CA VAL A 363 -33.17 31.55 26.14
C VAL A 363 -33.27 32.70 25.13
N GLU A 364 -33.83 33.83 25.54
CA GLU A 364 -33.88 35.09 24.78
C GLU A 364 -32.47 35.63 24.47
N ARG A 365 -31.58 35.64 25.46
CA ARG A 365 -30.19 36.10 25.28
C ARG A 365 -29.42 35.29 24.24
N LYS A 366 -29.78 34.02 24.01
CA LYS A 366 -29.11 33.11 23.09
C LYS A 366 -29.79 32.98 21.72
N TRP A 367 -31.12 33.09 21.66
CA TRP A 367 -31.89 32.75 20.45
C TRP A 367 -32.74 33.90 19.91
N SER A 368 -32.67 35.07 20.55
CA SER A 368 -33.21 36.40 20.17
C SER A 368 -34.56 36.42 19.45
N LYS A 369 -34.64 36.03 18.16
CA LYS A 369 -35.87 36.06 17.35
C LYS A 369 -36.80 34.85 17.48
N ASN A 370 -36.35 33.71 18.03
CA ASN A 370 -37.16 32.48 18.11
C ASN A 370 -37.26 31.89 19.53
N SER A 371 -36.75 32.60 20.53
CA SER A 371 -36.66 32.17 21.93
C SER A 371 -37.99 31.74 22.52
N TYR A 372 -39.06 32.49 22.28
CA TYR A 372 -40.40 32.17 22.78
C TYR A 372 -40.94 30.83 22.24
N LYS A 373 -40.79 30.62 20.92
CA LYS A 373 -41.23 29.38 20.25
C LYS A 373 -40.42 28.16 20.69
N VAL A 374 -39.14 28.36 20.98
CA VAL A 374 -38.23 27.33 21.51
C VAL A 374 -38.57 27.03 22.97
N TYR A 375 -38.82 28.04 23.78
CA TYR A 375 -39.16 27.85 25.19
C TYR A 375 -40.48 27.11 25.37
N GLU A 376 -41.53 27.57 24.70
CA GLU A 376 -42.89 27.07 24.88
C GLU A 376 -43.13 25.70 24.22
N LYS A 377 -42.54 25.45 23.04
CA LYS A 377 -42.78 24.19 22.29
C LYS A 377 -41.75 23.10 22.52
N ILE A 378 -40.56 23.46 23.02
CA ILE A 378 -39.43 22.52 23.10
C ILE A 378 -38.97 22.36 24.56
N ILE A 379 -38.82 23.45 25.31
CA ILE A 379 -38.31 23.39 26.69
C ILE A 379 -39.43 22.99 27.66
N GLN A 380 -40.52 23.75 27.77
CA GLN A 380 -41.61 23.46 28.73
C GLN A 380 -42.18 22.03 28.67
N PRO A 381 -42.53 21.48 27.49
CA PRO A 381 -43.12 20.14 27.40
C PRO A 381 -42.16 19.01 27.77
N ALA A 382 -40.84 19.23 27.60
CA ALA A 382 -39.82 18.24 27.93
C ALA A 382 -39.64 18.09 29.45
N TYR A 383 -40.00 19.10 30.24
CA TYR A 383 -39.88 19.11 31.70
C TYR A 383 -41.21 18.91 32.45
N SER A 384 -42.35 18.88 31.75
CA SER A 384 -43.69 18.69 32.34
C SER A 384 -44.20 17.25 32.37
N VAL A 385 -43.34 16.25 32.09
CA VAL A 385 -43.73 14.84 32.21
C VAL A 385 -43.89 14.48 33.69
N SER A 386 -45.13 14.21 34.11
CA SER A 386 -45.52 13.92 35.48
C SER A 386 -44.73 12.76 36.09
N ILE A 387 -43.92 13.06 37.11
CA ILE A 387 -43.29 12.06 37.98
C ILE A 387 -44.39 11.45 38.86
N ASN A 388 -44.73 10.19 38.62
CA ASN A 388 -45.57 9.43 39.55
C ASN A 388 -44.74 9.19 40.83
N LYS A 389 -45.10 9.85 41.94
CA LYS A 389 -44.31 9.98 43.17
C LYS A 389 -44.13 8.68 43.98
N ASN A 390 -44.64 7.54 43.53
CA ASN A 390 -44.67 6.29 44.32
C ASN A 390 -43.52 5.30 44.05
N SER A 391 -42.45 5.67 43.34
CA SER A 391 -41.33 4.75 43.08
C SER A 391 -39.95 5.35 43.32
N ALA A 392 -39.80 6.06 44.43
CA ALA A 392 -38.51 6.57 44.89
C ALA A 392 -38.24 6.13 46.34
N TYR A 393 -37.76 4.89 46.52
CA TYR A 393 -36.79 4.58 47.58
C TYR A 393 -36.11 3.25 47.29
N TYR A 394 -34.85 3.28 46.86
CA TYR A 394 -33.92 2.20 47.12
C TYR A 394 -32.59 2.83 47.55
N PRO A 395 -32.02 2.43 48.71
CA PRO A 395 -30.75 2.97 49.17
C PRO A 395 -29.61 2.45 48.28
N PRO A 396 -28.45 3.14 48.24
CA PRO A 396 -27.32 2.72 47.42
C PRO A 396 -26.80 1.33 47.84
N PRO A 397 -26.33 0.50 46.89
CA PRO A 397 -25.73 -0.79 47.24
C PRO A 397 -24.42 -0.54 47.99
N GLN A 398 -24.38 -0.98 49.25
CA GLN A 398 -23.15 -1.07 50.02
C GLN A 398 -22.37 -2.31 49.54
N CYS A 399 -21.22 -2.10 48.92
CA CYS A 399 -20.16 -3.11 48.95
C CYS A 399 -19.23 -2.74 50.11
N PRO A 400 -19.03 -3.61 51.11
CA PRO A 400 -18.10 -3.31 52.19
C PRO A 400 -16.66 -3.38 51.66
N TYR A 401 -15.90 -2.32 51.90
CA TYR A 401 -14.44 -2.39 51.96
C TYR A 401 -14.06 -3.30 53.14
N THR A 402 -13.22 -4.31 52.91
CA THR A 402 -12.16 -4.63 53.88
C THR A 402 -10.93 -5.20 53.17
N SER A 403 -9.81 -4.60 53.54
CA SER A 403 -8.44 -5.06 53.36
C SER A 403 -8.16 -6.36 54.10
N SER A 404 -7.61 -7.37 53.41
CA SER A 404 -6.69 -8.34 54.02
C SER A 404 -5.93 -9.09 52.94
N ALA A 405 -4.63 -9.31 53.21
CA ALA A 405 -3.71 -10.08 52.39
C ALA A 405 -4.20 -11.52 52.16
N ASP A 406 -3.75 -12.10 51.04
CA ASP A 406 -3.87 -13.50 50.64
C ASP A 406 -5.28 -14.09 50.45
N SER A 407 -5.82 -13.95 49.24
CA SER A 407 -6.65 -15.03 48.64
C SER A 407 -6.76 -14.89 47.12
N THR A 408 -6.30 -15.90 46.40
CA THR A 408 -6.54 -16.10 44.96
C THR A 408 -7.75 -17.00 44.77
N ILE A 409 -8.97 -16.46 44.88
CA ILE A 409 -10.20 -17.16 44.46
C ILE A 409 -11.16 -16.15 43.81
N ALA A 410 -11.65 -16.48 42.62
CA ALA A 410 -12.53 -15.66 41.81
C ALA A 410 -13.92 -15.46 42.46
N TYR A 411 -14.43 -14.23 42.41
CA TYR A 411 -15.77 -13.89 42.87
C TYR A 411 -16.84 -14.44 41.92
N GLN A 412 -17.64 -15.40 42.39
CA GLN A 412 -18.97 -15.67 41.87
C GLN A 412 -19.98 -14.78 42.61
N CYS A 413 -20.63 -13.87 41.89
CA CYS A 413 -21.85 -13.22 42.37
C CYS A 413 -23.02 -14.20 42.16
N HIS A 414 -23.76 -14.53 43.23
CA HIS A 414 -24.90 -15.44 43.17
C HIS A 414 -26.12 -14.86 42.40
N GLU A 415 -26.62 -15.73 41.53
CA GLU A 415 -27.94 -16.00 40.92
C GLU A 415 -29.10 -14.96 40.94
N PRO A 416 -29.81 -14.78 39.78
CA PRO A 416 -31.12 -14.15 39.73
C PRO A 416 -32.30 -15.17 39.86
N ASP A 417 -33.30 -14.85 40.69
CA ASP A 417 -34.61 -15.52 40.80
C ASP A 417 -35.54 -15.25 39.58
N PRO A 418 -36.66 -15.99 39.36
CA PRO A 418 -36.78 -17.31 38.74
C PRO A 418 -37.49 -17.28 37.36
N CYS A 419 -37.33 -18.35 36.56
CA CYS A 419 -37.95 -18.55 35.23
C CYS A 419 -39.48 -18.29 35.24
N SER A 420 -40.00 -17.60 34.22
CA SER A 420 -41.45 -17.58 33.91
C SER A 420 -41.79 -18.81 33.06
N TYR A 421 -42.69 -19.66 33.56
CA TYR A 421 -43.09 -20.91 32.90
C TYR A 421 -43.91 -20.64 31.63
N SER A 422 -43.46 -21.20 30.50
CA SER A 422 -44.33 -21.43 29.33
C SER A 422 -44.99 -22.80 29.42
N ILE A 423 -46.12 -22.97 28.72
CA ILE A 423 -47.00 -24.16 28.76
C ILE A 423 -46.28 -25.47 28.32
N GLN A 424 -45.03 -25.40 27.87
CA GLN A 424 -44.24 -26.56 27.40
C GLN A 424 -42.96 -26.84 28.22
N GLY A 425 -42.81 -26.27 29.41
CA GLY A 425 -41.86 -26.79 30.43
C GLY A 425 -40.36 -26.66 30.15
N ALA A 426 -39.93 -25.97 29.09
CA ALA A 426 -38.52 -25.69 28.83
C ALA A 426 -38.14 -24.26 29.31
N CYS A 427 -37.20 -24.12 30.26
CA CYS A 427 -36.55 -22.82 30.54
C CYS A 427 -35.75 -22.44 29.29
N GLN A 428 -36.23 -21.45 28.54
CA GLN A 428 -35.38 -20.72 27.62
C GLN A 428 -34.83 -19.50 28.37
N PRO A 429 -33.49 -19.32 28.47
CA PRO A 429 -32.95 -18.07 28.96
C PRO A 429 -33.47 -16.93 28.06
N PRO A 430 -33.85 -15.77 28.62
CA PRO A 430 -34.23 -14.63 27.80
C PRO A 430 -33.09 -14.35 26.82
N PRO A 431 -33.38 -14.08 25.53
CA PRO A 431 -32.33 -13.78 24.57
C PRO A 431 -31.47 -12.63 25.10
N PRO A 432 -30.13 -12.69 24.94
CA PRO A 432 -29.25 -11.65 25.43
C PRO A 432 -29.70 -10.29 24.87
N PRO A 433 -29.63 -9.20 25.66
CA PRO A 433 -30.04 -7.89 25.21
C PRO A 433 -29.26 -7.53 23.94
N VAL A 434 -29.97 -7.27 22.84
CA VAL A 434 -29.36 -6.79 21.60
C VAL A 434 -28.95 -5.33 21.81
N TRP A 435 -27.65 -5.11 21.97
CA TRP A 435 -27.05 -3.78 22.13
C TRP A 435 -27.08 -3.04 20.79
N GLU A 436 -28.10 -2.23 20.54
CA GLU A 436 -28.13 -1.36 19.36
C GLU A 436 -27.42 -0.03 19.66
N ALA A 437 -26.28 0.21 19.00
CA ALA A 437 -25.56 1.47 19.12
C ALA A 437 -26.41 2.63 18.56
N ARG A 438 -26.72 3.61 19.41
CA ARG A 438 -27.38 4.86 19.01
C ARG A 438 -26.37 6.00 19.02
N TYR A 439 -26.62 7.06 18.26
CA TYR A 439 -25.71 8.17 18.09
C TYR A 439 -26.36 9.47 18.52
N ILE A 440 -25.61 10.32 19.21
CA ILE A 440 -26.03 11.67 19.62
C ILE A 440 -25.08 12.68 19.00
N LEU A 441 -25.61 13.82 18.54
CA LEU A 441 -24.80 14.90 17.97
C LEU A 441 -23.89 15.50 19.06
N LYS A 442 -22.61 15.66 18.78
CA LYS A 442 -21.64 16.30 19.67
C LYS A 442 -22.02 17.76 19.87
N SER A 443 -22.15 18.15 21.13
CA SER A 443 -22.31 19.52 21.60
C SER A 443 -21.01 20.35 21.51
N ASN A 444 -20.07 19.98 20.64
CA ASN A 444 -18.74 20.59 20.59
C ASN A 444 -18.75 21.94 19.84
N TYR A 445 -19.63 22.85 20.30
CA TYR A 445 -19.88 24.18 19.75
C TYR A 445 -18.64 25.08 19.77
N TRP A 446 -17.65 24.78 20.60
CA TRP A 446 -16.38 25.50 20.65
C TRP A 446 -15.59 25.39 19.33
N ARG A 447 -15.59 24.23 18.67
CA ARG A 447 -14.92 24.06 17.37
C ARG A 447 -15.59 24.84 16.24
N LEU A 448 -16.92 25.04 16.33
CA LEU A 448 -17.70 25.87 15.41
C LEU A 448 -17.40 27.37 15.54
N LEU A 449 -16.89 27.78 16.71
CA LEU A 449 -16.53 29.16 17.02
C LEU A 449 -15.06 29.46 16.71
N SER A 450 -14.15 28.51 16.95
CA SER A 450 -12.71 28.71 16.76
C SER A 450 -12.22 28.45 15.33
N SER A 451 -12.81 27.48 14.62
CA SER A 451 -12.38 27.08 13.27
C SER A 451 -13.59 26.88 12.35
N PRO A 452 -14.14 27.95 11.75
CA PRO A 452 -15.39 27.89 10.96
C PRO A 452 -15.25 27.06 9.67
N SER A 453 -14.02 26.82 9.22
CA SER A 453 -13.71 25.92 8.12
C SER A 453 -12.53 25.00 8.46
N SER A 454 -12.49 23.82 7.85
CA SER A 454 -11.36 22.90 7.96
C SER A 454 -11.10 22.20 6.63
N ASN A 455 -9.83 21.91 6.37
CA ASN A 455 -9.40 21.18 5.19
C ASN A 455 -8.91 19.78 5.59
N PHE A 456 -9.40 18.76 4.89
CA PHE A 456 -9.00 17.38 5.07
C PHE A 456 -8.51 16.82 3.74
N ASN A 457 -7.46 16.00 3.79
CA ASN A 457 -7.08 15.17 2.66
C ASN A 457 -7.62 13.76 2.93
N ILE A 458 -8.25 13.17 1.92
CA ILE A 458 -8.54 11.73 1.91
C ILE A 458 -7.40 11.06 1.18
N TYR A 459 -6.90 9.97 1.76
CA TYR A 459 -5.83 9.18 1.19
C TYR A 459 -6.37 7.82 0.74
N LEU A 460 -5.83 7.33 -0.37
CA LEU A 460 -5.88 5.94 -0.78
C LEU A 460 -4.82 5.16 -0.03
N ASN A 461 -5.14 3.95 0.44
CA ASN A 461 -4.18 3.07 1.10
C ASN A 461 -3.80 1.93 0.15
N GLY A 462 -2.50 1.66 -0.02
CA GLY A 462 -1.96 0.58 -0.83
C GLY A 462 -1.02 -0.35 -0.05
N ILE A 463 -0.42 -1.30 -0.78
CA ILE A 463 0.61 -2.23 -0.26
C ILE A 463 1.95 -1.51 -0.17
N GLU A 464 2.78 -1.78 0.84
CA GLU A 464 4.08 -1.11 1.06
C GLU A 464 5.18 -1.55 0.09
N ILE A 465 5.22 -2.84 -0.25
CA ILE A 465 6.26 -3.42 -1.10
C ILE A 465 5.60 -4.06 -2.31
N LEU A 466 6.14 -3.78 -3.49
CA LEU A 466 5.70 -4.38 -4.75
C LEU A 466 6.87 -5.08 -5.43
N ASN A 467 6.59 -6.21 -6.07
CA ASN A 467 7.56 -6.93 -6.89
C ASN A 467 7.25 -6.71 -8.38
N ALA A 468 8.29 -6.44 -9.16
CA ALA A 468 8.21 -6.32 -10.61
C ALA A 468 9.33 -7.13 -11.25
N SER A 469 8.99 -8.08 -12.11
CA SER A 469 9.97 -9.00 -12.70
C SER A 469 10.45 -8.51 -14.06
N THR A 470 11.76 -8.67 -14.32
CA THR A 470 12.38 -8.50 -15.63
C THR A 470 13.07 -9.79 -16.05
N TYR A 471 12.71 -10.29 -17.22
CA TYR A 471 13.39 -11.37 -17.92
C TYR A 471 14.49 -10.81 -18.82
N MET A 472 15.67 -11.43 -18.84
CA MET A 472 16.81 -11.01 -19.64
C MET A 472 17.49 -12.23 -20.25
N THR A 473 17.91 -12.08 -21.50
CA THR A 473 18.59 -13.11 -22.28
C THR A 473 19.61 -12.49 -23.23
N ILE A 474 20.38 -13.34 -23.89
CA ILE A 474 21.28 -12.98 -24.97
C ILE A 474 20.54 -13.23 -26.27
N ASP A 475 20.07 -12.15 -26.90
CA ASP A 475 19.34 -12.20 -28.16
C ASP A 475 19.88 -11.16 -29.13
N CYS A 476 19.56 -11.33 -30.41
CA CYS A 476 19.75 -10.28 -31.42
C CYS A 476 21.21 -9.84 -31.63
N ILE A 477 22.17 -10.68 -31.27
CA ILE A 477 23.60 -10.39 -31.38
C ILE A 477 24.19 -11.32 -32.42
N GLU A 478 24.76 -10.73 -33.47
CA GLU A 478 25.41 -11.46 -34.53
C GLU A 478 26.94 -11.28 -34.54
N GLY A 479 27.65 -12.29 -35.01
CA GLY A 479 29.10 -12.30 -35.16
C GLY A 479 29.66 -13.71 -35.19
N ASP A 480 30.87 -13.87 -34.67
CA ASP A 480 31.52 -15.16 -34.52
C ASP A 480 32.45 -15.13 -33.29
N VAL A 481 32.93 -16.28 -32.86
CA VAL A 481 33.93 -16.41 -31.80
C VAL A 481 35.20 -15.67 -32.19
N ASP A 482 35.80 -14.93 -31.25
CA ASP A 482 36.99 -14.09 -31.45
C ASP A 482 36.80 -12.89 -32.40
N VAL A 483 35.57 -12.63 -32.84
CA VAL A 483 35.21 -11.52 -33.74
C VAL A 483 34.36 -10.48 -33.00
N PRO A 484 34.50 -9.17 -33.29
CA PRO A 484 33.62 -8.16 -32.72
C PRO A 484 32.14 -8.41 -33.06
N LEU A 485 31.32 -8.52 -32.02
CA LEU A 485 29.88 -8.75 -32.14
C LEU A 485 29.12 -7.44 -32.43
N ARG A 486 27.91 -7.56 -33.01
CA ARG A 486 27.02 -6.44 -33.33
C ARG A 486 25.56 -6.79 -33.09
N TYR A 487 24.70 -5.80 -32.91
CA TYR A 487 23.25 -6.03 -32.86
C TYR A 487 22.64 -6.16 -34.26
N ILE A 488 21.67 -7.06 -34.39
CA ILE A 488 20.82 -7.18 -35.56
C ILE A 488 19.80 -6.04 -35.57
N ALA A 489 19.62 -5.39 -36.72
CA ALA A 489 18.75 -4.21 -36.86
C ALA A 489 17.24 -4.53 -36.74
N ASN A 490 16.83 -5.77 -37.00
CA ASN A 490 15.42 -6.20 -37.07
C ASN A 490 15.15 -7.42 -36.18
N CYS A 491 15.60 -7.39 -34.94
CA CYS A 491 15.24 -8.45 -34.01
C CYS A 491 13.79 -8.27 -33.56
N HIS A 492 12.98 -9.33 -33.72
CA HIS A 492 11.55 -9.33 -33.43
C HIS A 492 11.25 -9.80 -32.01
#